data_AF-X1PTS5-F1
#
_entry.id   AF-X1PTS5-F1
#
_cell.length_a   1.000
_cell.length_b   1.000
_cell.length_c   1.000
_cell.angle_alpha   90.00
_cell.angle_beta   90.00
_cell.angle_gamma   90.00
#
_symmetry.space_group_name_H-M   'P 1'
#
loop_
_entity.id
_entity.type
_entity.pdbx_description
1 polymer ?
#
loop_
_entity_poly.entity_id
_entity_poly.type
_entity_poly.pdbx_seq_one_letter_code
_entity_poly.pdbx_strand_id
1 'polypeptide(L)'
;RPFSARVNTKDNTPAVIYTDIVPGDRLRIIALPKGGGAENMIRLAMLTPARGRQGVIDFVVNAVDEAGSNPCPPVIVGVGIGGTAERTLMLAKRALLRKVGEPNPDAEVAELEKEILKRVNDLGIGPMGYGGRVTALAVHVEVFPAHIASMPVAVNLQCHSARHKEAIL
;
A
#
# COMPACT_ATOMS: atom_id res chain seq x y z
N ARG A 1 7.29 0.63 29.34
CA ARG A 1 8.27 -0.41 28.92
C ARG A 1 7.61 -1.25 27.82
N PRO A 2 8.33 -1.67 26.76
CA PRO A 2 7.77 -2.61 25.79
C PRO A 2 7.27 -3.89 26.49
N PHE A 3 6.30 -4.57 25.87
CA PHE A 3 5.64 -5.78 26.41
C PHE A 3 6.63 -6.90 26.81
N SER A 4 7.81 -6.95 26.18
CA SER A 4 8.91 -7.87 26.49
C SER A 4 10.28 -7.22 26.26
N ALA A 5 11.35 -7.89 26.70
CA ALA A 5 12.71 -7.50 26.36
C ALA A 5 12.91 -7.57 24.83
N ARG A 6 13.42 -6.49 24.24
CA ARG A 6 13.75 -6.40 22.82
C ARG A 6 15.26 -6.31 22.66
N VAL A 7 15.87 -7.32 22.03
CA VAL A 7 17.31 -7.38 21.76
C VAL A 7 17.52 -7.26 20.25
N ASN A 8 18.41 -6.36 19.83
CA ASN A 8 18.74 -6.17 18.42
C ASN A 8 19.56 -7.36 17.91
N THR A 9 19.18 -7.94 16.76
CA THR A 9 19.88 -9.06 16.10
C THR A 9 21.23 -8.66 15.48
N LYS A 10 21.47 -7.35 15.28
CA LYS A 10 22.69 -6.72 14.71
C LYS A 10 23.00 -7.06 13.26
N ASP A 11 22.13 -7.81 12.59
CA ASP A 11 22.28 -8.22 11.18
C ASP A 11 21.01 -7.97 10.34
N ASN A 12 20.00 -7.32 10.93
CA ASN A 12 18.72 -7.00 10.29
C ASN A 12 17.88 -8.24 9.89
N THR A 13 18.17 -9.40 10.47
CA THR A 13 17.36 -10.63 10.32
C THR A 13 16.32 -10.77 11.44
N PRO A 14 15.25 -11.57 11.23
CA PRO A 14 14.90 -12.29 10.01
C PRO A 14 14.26 -11.41 8.93
N ALA A 15 14.43 -11.81 7.67
CA ALA A 15 13.65 -11.27 6.57
C ALA A 15 12.22 -11.83 6.60
N VAL A 16 11.25 -11.03 6.12
CA VAL A 16 9.88 -11.51 5.85
C VAL A 16 9.82 -11.98 4.41
N ILE A 17 9.55 -13.27 4.21
CA ILE A 17 9.53 -13.92 2.90
C ILE A 17 8.10 -14.27 2.54
N TYR A 18 7.66 -13.84 1.36
CA TYR A 18 6.41 -14.25 0.75
C TYR A 18 6.72 -15.04 -0.51
N THR A 19 6.10 -16.21 -0.65
CA THR A 19 6.36 -17.13 -1.75
C THR A 19 5.06 -17.38 -2.51
N ASP A 20 5.11 -17.23 -3.83
CA ASP A 20 4.07 -17.71 -4.73
C ASP A 20 4.63 -18.91 -5.50
N ILE A 21 3.89 -20.03 -5.51
CA ILE A 21 4.22 -21.19 -6.32
C ILE A 21 3.49 -21.03 -7.65
N VAL A 22 4.25 -20.96 -8.74
CA VAL A 22 3.74 -20.77 -10.11
C VAL A 22 4.32 -21.83 -11.04
N PRO A 23 3.64 -22.17 -12.15
CA PRO A 23 4.20 -23.05 -13.17
C PRO A 23 5.47 -22.46 -13.81
N GLY A 24 6.39 -23.34 -14.20
CA GLY A 24 7.63 -22.97 -14.89
C GLY A 24 8.89 -23.43 -14.16
N ASP A 25 10.04 -22.99 -14.66
CA ASP A 25 11.39 -23.38 -14.23
C ASP A 25 12.28 -22.19 -13.81
N ARG A 26 11.72 -20.97 -13.82
CA ARG A 26 12.42 -19.73 -13.45
C ARG A 26 12.03 -19.24 -12.06
N LEU A 27 12.96 -18.55 -11.41
CA LEU A 27 12.74 -17.95 -10.09
C LEU A 27 12.71 -16.42 -10.20
N ARG A 28 11.55 -15.83 -9.90
CA ARG A 28 11.40 -14.37 -9.77
C ARG A 28 11.59 -13.96 -8.32
N ILE A 29 12.52 -13.06 -8.05
CA ILE A 29 12.81 -12.53 -6.72
C ILE A 29 12.62 -11.02 -6.72
N ILE A 30 11.87 -10.52 -5.73
CA ILE A 30 11.72 -9.09 -5.50
C ILE A 30 12.15 -8.78 -4.07
N ALA A 31 13.15 -7.91 -3.92
CA ALA A 31 13.57 -7.38 -2.63
C ALA A 31 12.92 -6.01 -2.42
N LEU A 32 12.20 -5.85 -1.30
CA LEU A 32 11.55 -4.59 -0.91
C LEU A 32 12.02 -4.17 0.51
N PRO A 33 13.14 -3.43 0.63
CA PRO A 33 13.54 -2.82 1.89
C PRO A 33 12.52 -1.77 2.35
N LYS A 34 11.63 -2.17 3.27
CA LYS A 34 10.54 -1.33 3.75
C LYS A 34 10.95 -0.53 4.98
N GLY A 35 10.73 0.79 4.95
CA GLY A 35 11.00 1.66 6.09
C GLY A 35 9.94 1.52 7.18
N GLY A 36 10.36 1.39 8.44
CA GLY A 36 9.44 1.22 9.58
C GLY A 36 8.44 2.37 9.74
N GLY A 37 8.86 3.62 9.50
CA GLY A 37 7.97 4.78 9.59
C GLY A 37 6.75 4.67 8.67
N ALA A 38 6.98 4.25 7.42
CA ALA A 38 5.90 4.03 6.46
C ALA A 38 5.13 2.71 6.71
N GLU A 39 5.79 1.66 7.22
CA GLU A 39 5.12 0.41 7.62
C GLU A 39 4.13 0.64 8.78
N ASN A 40 4.47 1.51 9.72
CA ASN A 40 3.61 1.84 10.85
C ASN A 40 2.33 2.62 10.44
N MET A 41 2.27 3.13 9.21
CA MET A 41 1.12 3.87 8.67
C MET A 41 0.14 2.98 7.89
N ILE A 42 0.30 1.66 7.93
CA ILE A 42 -0.66 0.73 7.33
C ILE A 42 -2.03 0.88 8.01
N ARG A 43 -3.10 0.79 7.21
CA ARG A 43 -4.48 0.71 7.69
C ARG A 43 -5.20 -0.45 7.01
N LEU A 44 -6.08 -1.10 7.75
CA LEU A 44 -6.97 -2.15 7.25
C LEU A 44 -8.38 -1.85 7.77
N ALA A 45 -9.38 -1.94 6.91
CA ALA A 45 -10.77 -1.87 7.29
C ALA A 45 -11.56 -3.01 6.64
N MET A 46 -12.51 -3.56 7.39
CA MET A 46 -13.49 -4.51 6.89
C MET A 46 -14.76 -3.73 6.57
N LEU A 47 -14.83 -3.13 5.38
CA LEU A 47 -15.98 -2.34 4.98
C LEU A 47 -17.18 -3.26 4.66
N THR A 48 -18.38 -2.73 4.81
CA THR A 48 -19.58 -3.39 4.28
C THR A 48 -19.66 -3.12 2.77
N PRO A 49 -20.13 -4.08 1.96
CA PRO A 49 -20.29 -3.89 0.51
C PRO A 49 -21.16 -2.67 0.15
N ALA A 50 -22.14 -2.32 1.00
CA ALA A 50 -23.01 -1.17 0.81
C ALA A 50 -22.27 0.17 0.78
N ARG A 51 -21.05 0.25 1.33
CA ARG A 51 -20.20 1.45 1.24
C ARG A 51 -19.66 1.68 -0.18
N GLY A 52 -19.61 0.62 -0.99
CA GLY A 52 -19.23 0.67 -2.41
C GLY A 52 -17.91 1.39 -2.69
N ARG A 53 -17.78 1.88 -3.93
CA ARG A 53 -16.61 2.63 -4.41
C ARG A 53 -16.27 3.84 -3.54
N GLN A 54 -17.28 4.62 -3.14
CA GLN A 54 -17.06 5.83 -2.34
C GLN A 54 -16.44 5.50 -0.98
N GLY A 55 -16.89 4.42 -0.33
CA GLY A 55 -16.32 3.98 0.93
C GLY A 55 -14.85 3.60 0.84
N VAL A 56 -14.43 3.00 -0.28
CA VAL A 56 -13.00 2.71 -0.54
C VAL A 56 -12.23 4.01 -0.66
N ILE A 57 -12.70 4.95 -1.48
CA ILE A 57 -12.03 6.24 -1.69
C ILE A 57 -11.87 6.99 -0.38
N ASP A 58 -12.96 7.15 0.37
CA ASP A 58 -12.96 7.86 1.65
C ASP A 58 -12.01 7.20 2.64
N PHE A 59 -12.01 5.86 2.73
CA PHE A 59 -11.10 5.13 3.60
C PHE A 59 -9.63 5.38 3.23
N VAL A 60 -9.28 5.33 1.94
CA VAL A 60 -7.91 5.54 1.49
C VAL A 60 -7.46 6.98 1.74
N VAL A 61 -8.30 7.96 1.42
CA VAL A 61 -8.01 9.38 1.65
C VAL A 61 -7.82 9.66 3.13
N ASN A 62 -8.72 9.16 3.99
CA ASN A 62 -8.62 9.32 5.44
C ASN A 62 -7.36 8.64 6.00
N ALA A 63 -6.99 7.46 5.50
CA ALA A 63 -5.77 6.78 5.92
C ALA A 63 -4.51 7.60 5.60
N VAL A 64 -4.47 8.31 4.46
CA VAL A 64 -3.36 9.20 4.11
C VAL A 64 -3.39 10.48 4.95
N ASP A 65 -4.57 11.04 5.19
CA ASP A 65 -4.75 12.22 6.04
C ASP A 65 -4.27 11.96 7.48
N GLU A 66 -4.72 10.86 8.08
CA GLU A 66 -4.26 10.40 9.40
C GLU A 66 -2.75 10.15 9.45
N ALA A 67 -2.15 9.67 8.36
CA ALA A 67 -0.71 9.44 8.28
C ALA A 67 0.08 10.76 8.24
N GLY A 68 -0.47 11.80 7.60
CA GLY A 68 0.14 13.13 7.52
C GLY A 68 1.57 13.10 7.00
N SER A 69 2.50 13.72 7.72
CA SER A 69 3.93 13.77 7.37
C SER A 69 4.73 12.54 7.79
N ASN A 70 4.15 11.65 8.61
CA ASN A 70 4.87 10.51 9.20
C ASN A 70 5.54 9.57 8.18
N PRO A 71 4.93 9.23 7.04
CA PRO A 71 5.56 8.38 6.03
C PRO A 71 6.48 9.19 5.09
N CYS A 72 6.95 10.37 5.48
CA CYS A 72 7.86 11.22 4.70
C CYS A 72 7.39 11.42 3.24
N PRO A 73 6.21 12.03 3.01
CA PRO A 73 5.68 12.26 1.68
C PRO A 73 6.66 13.10 0.81
N PRO A 74 6.62 13.00 -0.52
CA PRO A 74 5.58 12.34 -1.33
C PRO A 74 5.58 10.82 -1.22
N VAL A 75 4.39 10.23 -1.01
CA VAL A 75 4.23 8.78 -0.88
C VAL A 75 3.81 8.11 -2.19
N ILE A 76 4.03 6.80 -2.29
CA ILE A 76 3.29 5.92 -3.21
C ILE A 76 2.27 5.17 -2.36
N VAL A 77 1.00 5.23 -2.74
CA VAL A 77 -0.10 4.62 -2.00
C VAL A 77 -0.44 3.28 -2.65
N GLY A 78 -0.16 2.18 -1.97
CA GLY A 78 -0.61 0.85 -2.34
C GLY A 78 -1.95 0.54 -1.69
N VAL A 79 -2.93 0.10 -2.47
CA VAL A 79 -4.28 -0.23 -2.01
C VAL A 79 -4.60 -1.66 -2.38
N GLY A 80 -5.09 -2.43 -1.42
CA GLY A 80 -5.62 -3.77 -1.63
C GLY A 80 -7.11 -3.78 -1.40
N ILE A 81 -7.89 -4.42 -2.27
CA ILE A 81 -9.35 -4.54 -2.13
C ILE A 81 -9.74 -6.01 -2.29
N GLY A 82 -10.48 -6.54 -1.33
CA GLY A 82 -10.99 -7.91 -1.33
C GLY A 82 -10.00 -8.97 -0.82
N GLY A 83 -10.41 -10.24 -0.91
CA GLY A 83 -9.75 -11.37 -0.21
C GLY A 83 -10.13 -11.49 1.27
N THR A 84 -9.28 -12.16 2.05
CA THR A 84 -9.28 -12.09 3.52
C THR A 84 -8.40 -10.94 3.98
N ALA A 85 -8.47 -10.55 5.26
CA ALA A 85 -7.66 -9.48 5.84
C ALA A 85 -6.16 -9.56 5.48
N GLU A 86 -5.56 -10.73 5.60
CA GLU A 86 -4.15 -10.99 5.30
C GLU A 86 -3.89 -10.85 3.80
N ARG A 87 -4.79 -11.38 2.95
CA ARG A 87 -4.67 -11.26 1.50
C ARG A 87 -4.77 -9.81 1.07
N THR A 88 -5.68 -9.02 1.64
CA THR A 88 -5.85 -7.60 1.34
C THR A 88 -4.60 -6.79 1.66
N LEU A 89 -4.00 -7.03 2.84
CA LEU A 89 -2.73 -6.41 3.21
C LEU A 89 -1.60 -6.77 2.25
N MET A 90 -1.57 -8.03 1.80
CA MET A 90 -0.60 -8.50 0.81
C MET A 90 -0.80 -7.85 -0.56
N LEU A 91 -2.04 -7.67 -1.01
CA LEU A 91 -2.36 -6.96 -2.25
C LEU A 91 -1.88 -5.50 -2.16
N ALA A 92 -2.19 -4.80 -1.08
CA ALA A 92 -1.75 -3.42 -0.86
C ALA A 92 -0.21 -3.31 -0.88
N LYS A 93 0.50 -4.29 -0.29
CA LYS A 93 1.97 -4.32 -0.28
C LYS A 93 2.55 -4.65 -1.66
N ARG A 94 1.90 -5.54 -2.44
CA ARG A 94 2.30 -5.84 -3.83
C ARG A 94 2.07 -4.67 -4.77
N ALA A 95 1.01 -3.88 -4.56
CA ALA A 95 0.74 -2.69 -5.35
C ALA A 95 1.92 -1.69 -5.37
N LEU A 96 2.71 -1.66 -4.29
CA LEU A 96 3.92 -0.82 -4.19
C LEU A 96 5.10 -1.26 -5.09
N LEU A 97 4.99 -2.44 -5.71
CA LEU A 97 5.99 -2.97 -6.66
C LEU A 97 5.71 -2.54 -8.10
N ARG A 98 4.55 -1.93 -8.37
CA ARG A 98 4.23 -1.40 -9.69
C ARG A 98 5.10 -0.20 -10.03
N LYS A 99 5.29 0.03 -11.33
CA LYS A 99 6.00 1.20 -11.82
C LYS A 99 5.21 2.45 -11.43
N VAL A 100 5.88 3.41 -10.77
CA VAL A 100 5.23 4.62 -10.25
C VAL A 100 4.50 5.36 -11.37
N GLY A 101 3.19 5.57 -11.18
CA GLY A 101 2.32 6.28 -12.12
C GLY A 101 1.82 5.44 -13.29
N GLU A 102 2.18 4.16 -13.37
CA GLU A 102 1.59 3.22 -14.34
C GLU A 102 0.16 2.86 -13.92
N PRO A 103 -0.86 3.14 -14.76
CA PRO A 103 -2.25 2.84 -14.45
C PRO A 103 -2.52 1.34 -14.43
N ASN A 104 -3.55 0.92 -13.70
CA ASN A 104 -3.99 -0.48 -13.74
C ASN A 104 -4.45 -0.86 -15.16
N PRO A 105 -4.19 -2.10 -15.64
CA PRO A 105 -4.72 -2.57 -16.92
C PRO A 105 -6.26 -2.63 -16.97
N ASP A 106 -6.92 -2.80 -15.82
CA ASP A 106 -8.37 -2.69 -15.70
C ASP A 106 -8.78 -1.21 -15.64
N ALA A 107 -9.66 -0.79 -16.57
CA ALA A 107 -10.07 0.61 -16.71
C ALA A 107 -10.86 1.13 -15.50
N GLU A 108 -11.68 0.30 -14.86
CA GLU A 108 -12.45 0.70 -13.68
C GLU A 108 -11.52 0.96 -12.49
N VAL A 109 -10.52 0.09 -12.33
CA VAL A 109 -9.49 0.21 -11.28
C VAL A 109 -8.56 1.40 -11.56
N ALA A 110 -8.18 1.64 -12.82
CA ALA A 110 -7.36 2.79 -13.20
C ALA A 110 -8.06 4.13 -12.91
N GLU A 111 -9.36 4.23 -13.17
CA GLU A 111 -10.12 5.43 -12.81
C GLU A 111 -10.25 5.58 -11.30
N LEU A 112 -10.32 4.48 -10.54
CA LEU A 112 -10.28 4.53 -9.07
C LEU A 112 -8.93 5.07 -8.55
N GLU A 113 -7.81 4.57 -9.08
CA GLU A 113 -6.45 5.05 -8.75
C GLU A 113 -6.33 6.56 -8.96
N LYS A 114 -6.78 7.04 -10.12
CA LYS A 114 -6.74 8.46 -10.49
C LYS A 114 -7.59 9.33 -9.57
N GLU A 115 -8.81 8.88 -9.25
CA GLU A 115 -9.73 9.59 -8.37
C GLU A 115 -9.15 9.72 -6.95
N ILE A 116 -8.63 8.62 -6.39
CA ILE A 116 -7.97 8.62 -5.08
C ILE A 116 -6.74 9.53 -5.10
N LEU A 117 -5.88 9.43 -6.12
CA LEU A 117 -4.66 10.24 -6.22
C LEU A 117 -4.98 11.72 -6.21
N LYS A 118 -6.01 12.13 -6.96
CA LYS A 118 -6.50 13.51 -6.96
C LYS A 118 -6.92 13.93 -5.55
N ARG A 119 -7.80 13.16 -4.91
CA ARG A 119 -8.33 13.48 -3.58
C ARG A 119 -7.25 13.53 -2.50
N VAL A 120 -6.26 12.64 -2.57
CA VAL A 120 -5.10 12.63 -1.66
C VAL A 120 -4.22 13.88 -1.84
N ASN A 121 -4.00 14.31 -3.08
CA ASN A 121 -3.24 15.52 -3.34
C ASN A 121 -4.02 16.80 -2.99
N ASP A 122 -5.35 16.78 -3.09
CA ASP A 122 -6.22 17.86 -2.64
C ASP A 122 -6.21 18.07 -1.11
N LEU A 123 -5.73 17.09 -0.31
CA LEU A 123 -5.53 17.26 1.14
C LEU A 123 -4.53 18.36 1.49
N GLY A 124 -3.65 18.73 0.55
CA GLY A 124 -2.71 19.84 0.74
C GLY A 124 -1.55 19.56 1.69
N ILE A 125 -1.37 18.33 2.20
CA ILE A 125 -0.28 17.93 3.11
C ILE A 125 1.09 18.24 2.49
N GLY A 126 1.27 17.85 1.23
CA GLY A 126 2.48 18.15 0.45
C GLY A 126 3.76 17.44 0.92
N PRO A 127 4.90 17.75 0.28
CA PRO A 127 6.19 17.12 0.59
C PRO A 127 6.59 17.35 2.05
N MET A 128 6.93 16.26 2.74
CA MET A 128 7.29 16.23 4.16
C MET A 128 6.25 16.84 5.12
N GLY A 129 5.03 17.14 4.65
CA GLY A 129 3.99 17.81 5.44
C GLY A 129 4.12 19.33 5.57
N TYR A 130 4.94 19.98 4.73
CA TYR A 130 5.09 21.45 4.74
C TYR A 130 4.01 22.19 3.94
N GLY A 131 2.96 21.49 3.50
CA GLY A 131 1.98 22.02 2.58
C GLY A 131 2.38 21.82 1.12
N GLY A 132 1.41 21.84 0.22
CA GLY A 132 1.65 21.86 -1.22
C GLY A 132 0.70 20.95 -2.01
N ARG A 133 1.03 20.74 -3.28
CA ARG A 133 0.15 20.04 -4.24
C ARG A 133 0.43 18.56 -4.41
N VAL A 134 1.51 18.04 -3.82
CA VAL A 134 1.99 16.68 -4.05
C VAL A 134 2.23 15.97 -2.72
N THR A 135 1.17 15.36 -2.20
CA THR A 135 1.20 14.44 -1.05
C THR A 135 1.56 13.04 -1.50
N ALA A 136 1.06 12.61 -2.66
CA ALA A 136 1.32 11.31 -3.25
C ALA A 136 1.75 11.44 -4.72
N LEU A 137 2.70 10.58 -5.12
CA LEU A 137 3.19 10.47 -6.50
C LEU A 137 2.31 9.55 -7.34
N ALA A 138 1.78 8.49 -6.73
CA ALA A 138 0.93 7.52 -7.38
C ALA A 138 0.04 6.80 -6.36
N VAL A 139 -1.10 6.31 -6.85
CA VAL A 139 -1.94 5.31 -6.17
C VAL A 139 -1.95 4.08 -7.07
N HIS A 140 -1.68 2.92 -6.50
CA HIS A 140 -1.77 1.63 -7.17
C HIS A 140 -2.74 0.74 -6.40
N VAL A 141 -3.74 0.22 -7.09
CA VAL A 141 -4.79 -0.64 -6.52
C VAL A 141 -4.65 -2.04 -7.10
N GLU A 142 -4.67 -3.03 -6.21
CA GLU A 142 -4.77 -4.44 -6.55
C GLU A 142 -6.06 -5.03 -5.96
N VAL A 143 -6.80 -5.77 -6.76
CA VAL A 143 -8.13 -6.29 -6.41
C VAL A 143 -8.14 -7.82 -6.36
N PHE A 144 -9.00 -8.38 -5.51
CA PHE A 144 -9.22 -9.82 -5.42
C PHE A 144 -10.69 -10.10 -5.06
N PRO A 145 -11.27 -11.24 -5.47
CA PRO A 145 -12.62 -11.62 -5.06
C PRO A 145 -12.77 -11.68 -3.54
N ALA A 146 -13.96 -11.38 -3.03
CA ALA A 146 -14.28 -11.45 -1.60
C ALA A 146 -15.65 -12.08 -1.38
N HIS A 147 -15.87 -12.56 -0.15
CA HIS A 147 -17.18 -13.06 0.27
C HIS A 147 -18.21 -11.90 0.24
N ILE A 148 -19.44 -12.17 -0.21
CA ILE A 148 -20.48 -11.14 -0.42
C ILE A 148 -20.79 -10.29 0.81
N ALA A 149 -20.55 -10.81 2.02
CA ALA A 149 -20.76 -10.09 3.27
C ALA A 149 -19.64 -9.10 3.64
N SER A 150 -18.54 -9.02 2.88
CA SER A 150 -17.36 -8.26 3.27
C SER A 150 -16.68 -7.58 2.10
N MET A 151 -16.17 -6.37 2.34
CA MET A 151 -15.29 -5.66 1.42
C MET A 151 -14.03 -5.19 2.18
N PRO A 152 -13.05 -6.09 2.39
CA PRO A 152 -11.78 -5.72 3.00
C PRO A 152 -11.03 -4.70 2.15
N VAL A 153 -10.48 -3.67 2.77
CA VAL A 153 -9.64 -2.67 2.11
C VAL A 153 -8.43 -2.39 2.97
N ALA A 154 -7.24 -2.41 2.37
CA ALA A 154 -6.00 -2.09 3.05
C ALA A 154 -5.24 -0.99 2.31
N VAL A 155 -4.55 -0.15 3.09
CA VAL A 155 -3.64 0.89 2.60
C VAL A 155 -2.25 0.57 3.11
N ASN A 156 -1.28 0.53 2.21
CA ASN A 156 0.14 0.44 2.52
C ASN A 156 0.87 1.61 1.86
N LEU A 157 1.60 2.39 2.65
CA LEU A 157 2.31 3.58 2.15
C LEU A 157 3.77 3.26 1.93
N GLN A 158 4.33 3.69 0.81
CA GLN A 158 5.77 3.76 0.59
C GLN A 158 6.23 5.21 0.66
N CYS A 159 7.25 5.48 1.48
CA CYS A 159 7.83 6.80 1.62
C CYS A 159 8.70 7.18 0.41
N HIS A 160 9.23 8.40 0.39
CA HIS A 160 10.18 8.85 -0.65
C HIS A 160 11.40 7.94 -0.78
N SER A 161 11.78 7.20 0.26
CA SER A 161 12.79 6.13 0.22
C SER A 161 12.21 4.85 -0.40
N ALA A 162 11.66 4.97 -1.61
CA ALA A 162 11.06 3.89 -2.38
C ALA A 162 12.15 2.95 -2.91
N ARG A 163 12.39 1.86 -2.18
CA ARG A 163 13.47 0.91 -2.46
C ARG A 163 12.88 -0.44 -2.82
N HIS A 164 13.01 -0.86 -4.08
CA HIS A 164 12.81 -2.24 -4.48
C HIS A 164 13.70 -2.61 -5.66
N LYS A 165 13.99 -3.90 -5.82
CA LYS A 165 14.67 -4.43 -7.00
C LYS A 165 14.11 -5.81 -7.32
N GLU A 166 14.00 -6.08 -8.61
CA GLU A 166 13.56 -7.36 -9.15
C GLU A 166 14.70 -8.04 -9.94
N ALA A 167 14.77 -9.37 -9.83
CA ALA A 167 15.61 -10.24 -10.65
C ALA A 167 14.83 -11.50 -11.06
N ILE A 168 15.14 -12.02 -12.24
CA ILE A 168 14.66 -13.31 -12.73
C ILE A 168 15.89 -14.18 -12.95
N LEU A 169 15.90 -15.34 -12.30
CA LEU A 169 16.95 -16.37 -12.40
C LEU A 169 16.44 -17.55 -13.22
#